data_AF-A0A7Y4ZQW0-F1
#
_entry.id   AF-A0A7Y4ZQW0-F1
#
_cell.length_a   1.000
_cell.length_b   1.000
_cell.length_c   1.000
_cell.angle_alpha   90.00
_cell.angle_beta   90.00
_cell.angle_gamma   90.00
#
_symmetry.space_group_name_H-M   'P 1'
#
loop_
_entity.id
_entity.type
_entity.pdbx_description
1 polymer ?
#
loop_
_entity_poly.entity_id
_entity_poly.type
_entity_poly.pdbx_seq_one_letter_code
_entity_poly.pdbx_strand_id
1 'polypeptide(L)'
;MMRGRAAWAVWSLLTTGCFFYNSEWGEGKRAQQRAAVRAVPATIASTDSASAPVHQQMRIRAYATPQYMSQVVEPERRFQESLDEANRAFAGVGVHWVLESFRPWNGPDDDLGKALDSIESDAPGREVDFHVGLVGALPLASEDVHKLGIARPFGHHLVMRAPSRAREVDAVERNFDELSEAEREKIRGTRRKHRASVVLIHELGHTLGAMHDNVDVSIMNPNYAPERASFGPENVGMMQITVRHRAAGEWTNKDLPKDLLARLDTIGPSSSVVPADLKYMREFLVALQAQQTAAANPPPATENVPADVRGLPAGDRALYVETKALFDRGESEKAWTKGAALFTGNPSVYSIQDLRCQVAMGRGLAYTESRPECEPVMQLSRAKK
;
A
#
# COMPACT_ATOMS: atom_id res chain seq x y z
N MET A 1 -0.83 107.99 36.21
CA MET A 1 -1.84 107.11 35.58
C MET A 1 -1.11 106.07 34.74
N MET A 2 -1.38 104.79 35.03
CA MET A 2 -1.22 103.55 34.21
C MET A 2 -0.02 103.46 33.24
N ARG A 3 1.06 102.72 33.58
CA ARG A 3 1.28 101.26 33.42
C ARG A 3 1.09 100.74 31.99
N GLY A 4 2.18 100.25 31.39
CA GLY A 4 2.18 99.32 30.25
C GLY A 4 3.57 98.70 30.06
N ARG A 5 3.77 97.49 30.59
CA ARG A 5 5.04 96.74 30.62
C ARG A 5 5.26 95.93 29.34
N ALA A 6 6.54 95.66 29.10
CA ALA A 6 7.12 94.69 28.18
C ALA A 6 6.55 93.27 28.32
N ALA A 7 6.58 92.51 27.21
CA ALA A 7 7.15 91.16 27.15
C ALA A 7 7.18 90.67 25.69
N TRP A 8 8.38 90.31 25.24
CA TRP A 8 8.62 89.48 24.07
C TRP A 8 8.16 88.05 24.36
N ALA A 9 7.40 87.44 23.46
CA ALA A 9 7.12 86.01 23.47
C ALA A 9 7.29 85.48 22.04
N VAL A 10 8.48 84.96 21.76
CA VAL A 10 8.76 84.12 20.59
C VAL A 10 8.16 82.75 20.87
N TRP A 11 7.00 82.46 20.28
CA TRP A 11 6.41 81.13 20.29
C TRP A 11 7.12 80.25 19.26
N SER A 12 8.11 79.49 19.72
CA SER A 12 8.64 78.32 19.01
C SER A 12 7.78 77.10 19.35
N LEU A 13 6.74 76.85 18.55
CA LEU A 13 6.03 75.57 18.57
C LEU A 13 6.82 74.55 17.74
N LEU A 14 7.75 73.88 18.41
CA LEU A 14 8.15 72.52 18.07
C LEU A 14 6.98 71.59 18.41
N THR A 15 5.96 71.55 17.55
CA THR A 15 5.03 70.42 17.56
C THR A 15 5.78 69.23 16.99
N THR A 16 6.38 68.47 17.90
CA THR A 16 6.42 67.00 17.89
C THR A 16 5.84 66.41 16.61
N GLY A 17 6.72 66.05 15.69
CA GLY A 17 6.39 65.07 14.65
C GLY A 17 6.00 63.79 15.37
N CYS A 18 4.70 63.59 15.59
CA CYS A 18 4.12 62.27 15.70
C CYS A 18 4.44 61.59 14.37
N PHE A 19 5.62 60.94 14.31
CA PHE A 19 5.81 59.82 13.43
C PHE A 19 4.62 58.90 13.73
N PHE A 20 3.65 58.89 12.82
CA PHE A 20 2.56 57.94 12.80
C PHE A 20 3.20 56.56 12.61
N TYR A 21 3.71 56.00 13.70
CA TYR A 21 4.07 54.60 13.82
C TYR A 21 2.74 53.87 13.81
N ASN A 22 2.20 53.65 12.61
CA ASN A 22 0.94 52.95 12.43
C ASN A 22 1.14 51.55 13.03
N SER A 23 0.43 51.22 14.11
CA SER A 23 0.56 49.95 14.85
C SER A 23 0.22 48.72 13.99
N GLU A 24 -0.38 48.94 12.82
CA GLU A 24 -0.65 47.95 11.78
C GLU A 24 0.62 47.43 11.08
N TRP A 25 1.75 48.16 11.16
CA TRP A 25 3.00 47.72 10.56
C TRP A 25 3.52 46.46 11.27
N GLY A 26 3.52 45.35 10.53
CA GLY A 26 3.90 44.02 11.03
C GLY A 26 2.78 43.24 11.72
N GLU A 27 1.52 43.70 11.74
CA GLU A 27 0.39 42.87 12.17
C GLU A 27 0.08 41.76 11.18
N GLY A 28 0.17 42.04 9.87
CA GLY A 28 0.05 41.04 8.80
C GLY A 28 1.09 39.92 8.93
N LYS A 29 2.37 40.30 9.04
CA LYS A 29 3.46 39.35 9.30
C LYS A 29 3.25 38.55 10.59
N ARG A 30 2.86 39.19 11.70
CA ARG A 30 2.56 38.50 12.97
C ARG A 30 1.36 37.54 12.82
N ALA A 31 0.35 37.90 12.05
CA ALA A 31 -0.80 37.04 11.76
C ALA A 31 -0.38 35.83 10.91
N GLN A 32 0.40 36.03 9.86
CA GLN A 32 0.94 34.95 9.03
C GLN A 32 1.90 34.05 9.82
N GLN A 33 2.73 34.58 10.71
CA GLN A 33 3.57 33.78 11.60
C GLN A 33 2.73 32.89 12.53
N ARG A 34 1.63 33.40 13.10
CA ARG A 34 0.69 32.60 13.88
C ARG A 34 -0.01 31.54 13.03
N ALA A 35 -0.42 31.88 11.81
CA ALA A 35 -1.01 30.94 10.86
C ALA A 35 -0.01 29.87 10.41
N ALA A 36 1.27 30.21 10.27
CA ALA A 36 2.34 29.30 9.88
C ALA A 36 2.57 28.23 10.93
N VAL A 37 2.50 28.59 12.23
CA VAL A 37 2.54 27.62 13.33
C VAL A 37 1.38 26.62 13.23
N ARG A 38 0.17 27.08 12.86
CA ARG A 38 -1.00 26.22 12.65
C ARG A 38 -0.96 25.44 11.32
N ALA A 39 -0.14 25.89 10.37
CA ALA A 39 0.02 25.26 9.06
C ALA A 39 1.00 24.07 9.09
N VAL A 40 1.71 23.89 10.21
CA VAL A 40 2.53 22.71 10.50
C VAL A 40 1.61 21.52 10.66
N PRO A 41 1.81 20.43 9.89
CA PRO A 41 1.05 19.20 10.06
C PRO A 41 1.13 18.62 11.46
N ALA A 42 0.12 17.85 11.85
CA ALA A 42 0.11 17.11 13.08
C ALA A 42 1.32 16.17 13.17
N THR A 43 1.78 15.94 14.40
CA THR A 43 2.86 14.97 14.64
C THR A 43 2.27 13.57 14.57
N ILE A 44 2.84 12.73 13.72
CA ILE A 44 2.46 11.33 13.61
C ILE A 44 2.79 10.62 14.93
N ALA A 45 1.78 9.96 15.50
CA ALA A 45 1.84 9.33 16.81
C ALA A 45 1.30 7.90 16.76
N SER A 46 1.78 7.10 17.70
CA SER A 46 1.20 5.78 17.96
C SER A 46 -0.13 5.94 18.69
N THR A 47 -1.06 5.03 18.41
CA THR A 47 -2.21 4.79 19.27
C THR A 47 -1.85 3.71 20.28
N ASP A 48 -2.13 3.95 21.55
CA ASP A 48 -1.90 2.94 22.59
C ASP A 48 -2.80 1.73 22.37
N SER A 49 -2.23 0.53 22.46
CA SER A 49 -2.99 -0.72 22.46
C SER A 49 -3.27 -1.16 23.89
N ALA A 50 -4.46 -1.72 24.11
CA ALA A 50 -4.84 -2.33 25.38
C ALA A 50 -4.00 -3.59 25.71
N SER A 51 -3.34 -4.18 24.72
CA SER A 51 -2.46 -5.35 24.87
C SER A 51 -1.05 -5.03 24.40
N ALA A 52 -0.04 -5.56 25.11
CA ALA A 52 1.35 -5.44 24.72
C ALA A 52 1.55 -6.03 23.30
N PRO A 53 2.10 -5.25 22.35
CA PRO A 53 2.25 -5.72 20.99
C PRO A 53 3.36 -6.77 20.88
N VAL A 54 3.22 -7.69 19.93
CA VAL A 54 4.33 -8.54 19.51
C VAL A 54 5.23 -7.70 18.63
N HIS A 55 6.45 -7.43 19.10
CA HIS A 55 7.44 -6.68 18.34
C HIS A 55 7.99 -7.52 17.19
N GLN A 56 7.81 -7.02 15.97
CA GLN A 56 8.27 -7.63 14.73
C GLN A 56 9.04 -6.63 13.90
N GLN A 57 10.23 -7.02 13.46
CA GLN A 57 10.97 -6.27 12.46
C GLN A 57 10.52 -6.74 11.08
N MET A 58 10.05 -5.81 10.25
CA MET A 58 9.57 -6.08 8.90
C MET A 58 10.47 -5.38 7.87
N ARG A 59 11.04 -6.16 6.96
CA ARG A 59 11.96 -5.68 5.93
C ARG A 59 11.20 -5.20 4.71
N ILE A 60 11.56 -4.02 4.23
CA ILE A 60 10.97 -3.40 3.04
C ILE A 60 12.04 -3.29 1.97
N ARG A 61 11.71 -3.68 0.73
CA ARG A 61 12.48 -3.33 -0.46
C ARG A 61 11.73 -2.30 -1.28
N ALA A 62 12.36 -1.17 -1.55
CA ALA A 62 11.78 -0.08 -2.32
C ALA A 62 12.30 -0.04 -3.76
N TYR A 63 11.42 0.28 -4.70
CA TYR A 63 11.66 0.26 -6.14
C TYR A 63 11.16 1.58 -6.74
N ALA A 64 12.03 2.36 -7.35
CA ALA A 64 11.68 3.69 -7.86
C ALA A 64 11.80 3.80 -9.38
N THR A 65 10.78 4.37 -10.01
CA THR A 65 10.79 4.66 -11.45
C THR A 65 11.74 5.81 -11.79
N PRO A 66 12.24 5.88 -13.04
CA PRO A 66 12.99 7.05 -13.50
C PRO A 66 12.23 8.36 -13.29
N GLN A 67 10.90 8.35 -13.47
CA GLN A 67 10.08 9.54 -13.23
C GLN A 67 10.08 9.95 -11.76
N TYR A 68 9.90 9.01 -10.82
CA TYR A 68 10.00 9.30 -9.39
C TYR A 68 11.38 9.88 -9.03
N MET A 69 12.45 9.24 -9.50
CA MET A 69 13.84 9.65 -9.24
C MET A 69 14.15 11.05 -9.77
N SER A 70 13.52 11.46 -10.89
CA SER A 70 13.65 12.82 -11.43
C SER A 70 12.94 13.89 -10.61
N GLN A 71 11.94 13.50 -9.82
CA GLN A 71 11.06 14.41 -9.09
C GLN A 71 11.38 14.51 -7.60
N VAL A 72 12.15 13.57 -7.05
CA VAL A 72 12.48 13.53 -5.62
C VAL A 72 13.98 13.63 -5.42
N VAL A 73 14.42 14.69 -4.75
CA VAL A 73 15.83 14.89 -4.39
C VAL A 73 16.17 13.96 -3.22
N GLU A 74 17.27 13.20 -3.38
CA GLU A 74 17.72 12.17 -2.42
C GLU A 74 16.61 11.14 -2.10
N PRO A 75 16.09 10.44 -3.11
CA PRO A 75 14.86 9.66 -3.01
C PRO A 75 14.91 8.58 -1.93
N GLU A 76 16.04 7.88 -1.80
CA GLU A 76 16.25 6.88 -0.74
C GLU A 76 16.19 7.50 0.65
N ARG A 77 16.89 8.63 0.87
CA ARG A 77 16.86 9.34 2.16
C ARG A 77 15.44 9.81 2.51
N ARG A 78 14.69 10.30 1.52
CA ARG A 78 13.30 10.74 1.72
C ARG A 78 12.38 9.57 2.05
N PHE A 79 12.59 8.42 1.43
CA PHE A 79 11.84 7.22 1.76
C PHE A 79 12.14 6.73 3.18
N GLN A 80 13.41 6.74 3.59
CA GLN A 80 13.82 6.42 4.96
C GLN A 80 13.18 7.35 5.99
N GLU A 81 13.13 8.67 5.73
CA GLU A 81 12.44 9.63 6.59
C GLU A 81 10.94 9.28 6.78
N SER A 82 10.26 8.83 5.72
CA SER A 82 8.87 8.36 5.81
C SER A 82 8.73 7.06 6.58
N LEU A 83 9.70 6.15 6.48
CA LEU A 83 9.75 4.93 7.31
C LEU A 83 9.94 5.25 8.79
N ASP A 84 10.73 6.26 9.11
CA ASP A 84 10.91 6.70 10.50
C ASP A 84 9.61 7.26 11.10
N GLU A 85 8.80 7.97 10.31
CA GLU A 85 7.44 8.38 10.70
C GLU A 85 6.52 7.15 10.84
N ALA A 86 6.61 6.19 9.91
CA ALA A 86 5.83 4.96 9.99
C ALA A 86 6.15 4.16 11.26
N ASN A 87 7.43 4.05 11.62
CA ASN A 87 7.85 3.41 12.86
C ASN A 87 7.23 4.05 14.11
N ARG A 88 6.90 5.35 14.09
CA ARG A 88 6.12 5.98 15.17
C ARG A 88 4.66 5.56 15.15
N ALA A 89 4.01 5.61 13.98
CA ALA A 89 2.60 5.25 13.86
C ALA A 89 2.32 3.78 14.22
N PHE A 90 3.25 2.88 13.87
CA PHE A 90 3.10 1.43 14.06
C PHE A 90 3.64 0.90 15.38
N ALA A 91 4.16 1.76 16.27
CA ALA A 91 4.72 1.32 17.55
C ALA A 91 3.70 0.53 18.39
N GLY A 92 2.45 1.01 18.49
CA GLY A 92 1.36 0.34 19.20
C GLY A 92 0.85 -0.92 18.50
N VAL A 93 1.12 -1.07 17.20
CA VAL A 93 0.86 -2.30 16.44
C VAL A 93 1.95 -3.35 16.71
N GLY A 94 3.17 -2.91 17.03
CA GLY A 94 4.32 -3.79 17.24
C GLY A 94 5.20 -3.97 16.02
N VAL A 95 5.10 -3.11 15.01
CA VAL A 95 5.92 -3.27 13.79
C VAL A 95 7.05 -2.24 13.78
N HIS A 96 8.24 -2.71 13.46
CA HIS A 96 9.39 -1.89 13.13
C HIS A 96 9.85 -2.16 11.69
N TRP A 97 9.64 -1.18 10.82
CA TRP A 97 10.00 -1.19 9.42
C TRP A 97 11.48 -0.89 9.22
N VAL A 98 12.15 -1.72 8.43
CA VAL A 98 13.55 -1.55 8.07
C VAL A 98 13.72 -1.62 6.56
N LEU A 99 14.32 -0.58 5.98
CA LEU A 99 14.69 -0.58 4.57
C LEU A 99 15.83 -1.58 4.34
N GLU A 100 15.56 -2.61 3.54
CA GLU A 100 16.56 -3.59 3.13
C GLU A 100 17.36 -3.11 1.92
N SER A 101 16.69 -2.55 0.90
CA SER A 101 17.35 -1.89 -0.21
C SER A 101 16.42 -0.95 -0.97
N PHE A 102 17.02 0.00 -1.66
CA PHE A 102 16.37 0.94 -2.55
C PHE A 102 16.91 0.76 -3.97
N ARG A 103 16.04 0.46 -4.94
CA ARG A 103 16.45 0.01 -6.28
C ARG A 103 15.76 0.82 -7.38
N PRO A 104 16.40 1.04 -8.54
CA PRO A 104 15.70 1.50 -9.72
C PRO A 104 14.75 0.42 -10.25
N TRP A 105 13.65 0.83 -10.88
CA TRP A 105 12.64 -0.06 -11.45
C TRP A 105 11.97 0.57 -12.67
N ASN A 106 11.71 -0.21 -13.71
CA ASN A 106 11.08 0.28 -14.94
C ASN A 106 9.59 -0.12 -14.99
N GLY A 107 8.85 0.29 -13.96
CA GLY A 107 7.41 0.09 -13.87
C GLY A 107 6.60 1.15 -14.60
N PRO A 108 5.30 0.91 -14.84
CA PRO A 108 4.40 1.93 -15.35
C PRO A 108 4.20 3.05 -14.32
N ASP A 109 4.15 4.30 -14.78
CA ASP A 109 4.01 5.50 -13.93
C ASP A 109 2.60 6.11 -13.98
N ASP A 110 1.82 5.79 -15.01
CA ASP A 110 0.52 6.42 -15.30
C ASP A 110 -0.62 5.85 -14.45
N ASP A 111 -0.62 4.54 -14.22
CA ASP A 111 -1.69 3.81 -13.52
C ASP A 111 -1.15 3.03 -12.32
N LEU A 112 -1.69 3.32 -11.12
CA LEU A 112 -1.25 2.69 -9.87
C LEU A 112 -1.59 1.19 -9.81
N GLY A 113 -2.71 0.77 -10.39
CA GLY A 113 -3.10 -0.64 -10.44
C GLY A 113 -2.15 -1.45 -11.31
N LYS A 114 -1.85 -0.95 -12.52
CA LYS A 114 -0.84 -1.58 -13.39
C LYS A 114 0.55 -1.59 -12.76
N ALA A 115 0.91 -0.53 -12.03
CA ALA A 115 2.18 -0.47 -11.31
C ALA A 115 2.25 -1.52 -10.20
N LEU A 116 1.15 -1.70 -9.46
CA LEU A 116 1.03 -2.73 -8.43
C LEU A 116 1.15 -4.13 -9.03
N ASP A 117 0.41 -4.43 -10.09
CA ASP A 117 0.47 -5.72 -10.78
C ASP A 117 1.88 -5.99 -11.35
N SER A 118 2.55 -4.93 -11.85
CA SER A 118 3.91 -5.03 -12.38
C SER A 118 4.95 -5.35 -11.30
N ILE A 119 4.92 -4.67 -10.14
CA ILE A 119 5.87 -4.96 -9.06
C ILE A 119 5.59 -6.33 -8.41
N GLU A 120 4.33 -6.76 -8.33
CA GLU A 120 3.96 -8.11 -7.90
C GLU A 120 4.56 -9.18 -8.82
N SER A 121 4.55 -8.94 -10.14
CA SER A 121 5.16 -9.84 -11.13
C SER A 121 6.69 -9.81 -11.10
N ASP A 122 7.31 -8.63 -10.98
CA ASP A 122 8.77 -8.47 -11.04
C ASP A 122 9.45 -8.90 -9.74
N ALA A 123 8.74 -8.77 -8.62
CA ALA A 123 9.23 -9.09 -7.29
C ALA A 123 8.24 -9.98 -6.52
N PRO A 124 8.01 -11.23 -6.97
CA PRO A 124 7.09 -12.15 -6.31
C PRO A 124 7.64 -12.72 -4.99
N GLY A 125 8.94 -12.51 -4.73
CA GLY A 125 9.73 -13.22 -3.74
C GLY A 125 9.36 -12.90 -2.29
N ARG A 126 9.47 -13.92 -1.44
CA ARG A 126 9.33 -13.82 0.04
C ARG A 126 10.65 -13.48 0.74
N GLU A 127 11.61 -12.92 0.00
CA GLU A 127 12.93 -12.59 0.56
C GLU A 127 12.82 -11.49 1.60
N VAL A 128 11.94 -10.52 1.37
CA VAL A 128 11.60 -9.44 2.31
C VAL A 128 10.11 -9.55 2.64
N ASP A 129 9.70 -8.87 3.70
CA ASP A 129 8.31 -8.89 4.13
C ASP A 129 7.41 -8.10 3.17
N PHE A 130 7.95 -7.00 2.59
CA PHE A 130 7.21 -6.11 1.70
C PHE A 130 8.03 -5.51 0.58
N HIS A 131 7.33 -5.21 -0.51
CA HIS A 131 7.83 -4.50 -1.68
C HIS A 131 7.04 -3.21 -1.89
N VAL A 132 7.76 -2.10 -2.10
CA VAL A 132 7.18 -0.78 -2.30
C VAL A 132 7.59 -0.23 -3.66
N GLY A 133 6.62 -0.01 -4.54
CA GLY A 133 6.81 0.72 -5.79
C GLY A 133 6.65 2.22 -5.59
N LEU A 134 7.56 3.01 -6.15
CA LEU A 134 7.59 4.47 -6.06
C LEU A 134 7.53 5.05 -7.48
N VAL A 135 6.40 5.67 -7.82
CA VAL A 135 6.09 6.17 -9.18
C VAL A 135 5.93 7.68 -9.23
N GLY A 136 5.98 8.28 -10.42
CA GLY A 136 5.84 9.73 -10.61
C GLY A 136 4.59 10.36 -9.99
N ALA A 137 4.70 11.64 -9.62
CA ALA A 137 3.61 12.44 -9.10
C ALA A 137 2.48 12.63 -10.12
N LEU A 138 1.26 12.83 -9.63
CA LEU A 138 0.15 13.24 -10.48
C LEU A 138 0.39 14.63 -11.08
N PRO A 139 -0.03 14.85 -12.34
CA PRO A 139 -0.02 16.18 -12.95
C PRO A 139 -0.80 17.21 -12.14
N LEU A 140 -1.93 16.78 -11.54
CA LEU A 140 -2.76 17.59 -10.66
C LEU A 140 -2.70 17.03 -9.23
N ALA A 141 -2.47 17.90 -8.26
CA ALA A 141 -2.49 17.49 -6.86
C ALA A 141 -3.88 16.96 -6.48
N SER A 142 -3.88 15.81 -5.80
CA SER A 142 -5.06 15.13 -5.27
C SER A 142 -4.95 15.05 -3.75
N GLU A 143 -6.07 15.08 -3.04
CA GLU A 143 -6.16 14.74 -1.62
C GLU A 143 -6.64 13.30 -1.41
N ASP A 144 -7.31 12.71 -2.40
CA ASP A 144 -7.69 11.29 -2.40
C ASP A 144 -6.45 10.40 -2.32
N VAL A 145 -6.33 9.66 -1.21
CA VAL A 145 -5.17 8.81 -0.90
C VAL A 145 -5.04 7.68 -1.90
N HIS A 146 -6.14 7.12 -2.43
CA HIS A 146 -6.10 6.03 -3.42
C HIS A 146 -5.55 6.47 -4.79
N LYS A 147 -5.51 7.77 -5.04
CA LYS A 147 -4.83 8.32 -6.24
C LYS A 147 -3.34 8.55 -5.99
N LEU A 148 -2.93 8.56 -4.73
CA LEU A 148 -1.55 8.77 -4.28
C LEU A 148 -0.85 7.46 -3.89
N GLY A 149 -1.59 6.43 -3.51
CA GLY A 149 -1.08 5.11 -3.19
C GLY A 149 -2.15 4.03 -3.36
N ILE A 150 -1.71 2.78 -3.45
CA ILE A 150 -2.58 1.61 -3.43
C ILE A 150 -1.82 0.41 -2.87
N ALA A 151 -2.53 -0.43 -2.14
CA ALA A 151 -2.07 -1.73 -1.65
C ALA A 151 -3.18 -2.79 -1.80
N ARG A 152 -2.79 -4.07 -1.85
CA ARG A 152 -3.75 -5.16 -1.65
C ARG A 152 -3.98 -5.37 -0.14
N PRO A 153 -5.23 -5.55 0.32
CA PRO A 153 -5.49 -5.99 1.69
C PRO A 153 -4.72 -7.28 2.00
N PHE A 154 -4.00 -7.29 3.13
CA PHE A 154 -3.16 -8.41 3.55
C PHE A 154 -2.02 -8.79 2.59
N GLY A 155 -1.76 -7.97 1.57
CA GLY A 155 -0.70 -8.19 0.59
C GLY A 155 0.70 -7.91 1.12
N HIS A 156 1.69 -8.12 0.25
CA HIS A 156 3.10 -7.78 0.46
C HIS A 156 3.53 -6.56 -0.34
N HIS A 157 2.69 -6.09 -1.25
CA HIS A 157 3.03 -5.10 -2.24
C HIS A 157 2.15 -3.88 -2.06
N LEU A 158 2.78 -2.72 -2.21
CA LEU A 158 2.10 -1.45 -2.33
C LEU A 158 2.84 -0.56 -3.32
N VAL A 159 2.12 0.38 -3.91
CA VAL A 159 2.70 1.40 -4.77
C VAL A 159 2.25 2.76 -4.29
N MET A 160 3.14 3.74 -4.32
CA MET A 160 2.80 5.13 -4.01
C MET A 160 3.48 6.10 -4.98
N ARG A 161 2.84 7.25 -5.16
CA ARG A 161 3.32 8.34 -6.01
C ARG A 161 4.25 9.26 -5.25
N ALA A 162 5.13 9.93 -5.99
CA ALA A 162 5.85 11.08 -5.48
C ALA A 162 4.85 12.15 -4.98
N PRO A 163 5.12 12.80 -3.83
CA PRO A 163 4.25 13.85 -3.33
C PRO A 163 4.23 15.04 -4.30
N SER A 164 3.04 15.38 -4.82
CA SER A 164 2.86 16.45 -5.81
C SER A 164 3.26 17.83 -5.25
N ARG A 165 3.71 18.74 -6.13
CA ARG A 165 4.29 20.04 -5.78
C ARG A 165 3.41 21.25 -6.11
N ALA A 166 2.69 21.26 -7.23
CA ALA A 166 2.19 22.50 -7.83
C ALA A 166 1.18 23.26 -6.95
N ARG A 167 0.06 22.62 -6.55
CA ARG A 167 -0.99 23.30 -5.77
C ARG A 167 -0.54 23.70 -4.36
N GLU A 168 0.33 22.92 -3.73
CA GLU A 168 0.84 23.23 -2.40
C GLU A 168 1.79 24.43 -2.42
N VAL A 169 2.64 24.54 -3.45
CA VAL A 169 3.49 25.71 -3.66
C VAL A 169 2.62 26.96 -3.81
N ASP A 170 1.65 26.95 -4.73
CA ASP A 170 0.78 28.11 -4.98
C ASP A 170 -0.05 28.51 -3.75
N ALA A 171 -0.47 27.54 -2.93
CA ALA A 171 -1.21 27.82 -1.70
C ALA A 171 -0.30 28.43 -0.62
N VAL A 172 0.96 27.99 -0.50
CA VAL A 172 1.90 28.59 0.46
C VAL A 172 2.31 29.98 0.02
N GLU A 173 2.63 30.18 -1.26
CA GLU A 173 3.00 31.49 -1.81
C GLU A 173 1.90 32.53 -1.62
N ARG A 174 0.64 32.16 -1.85
CA ARG A 174 -0.49 33.08 -1.70
C ARG A 174 -0.87 33.40 -0.26
N ASN A 175 -0.75 32.44 0.67
CA ASN A 175 -1.22 32.61 2.04
C ASN A 175 -0.14 33.10 3.02
N PHE A 176 1.13 33.08 2.60
CA PHE A 176 2.29 33.40 3.43
C PHE A 176 3.26 34.37 2.74
N ASP A 177 2.74 35.32 1.96
CA ASP A 177 3.52 36.28 1.18
C ASP A 177 4.37 37.27 2.01
N GLU A 178 4.05 37.45 3.30
CA GLU A 178 4.82 38.28 4.25
C GLU A 178 5.93 37.48 4.97
N LEU A 179 6.01 36.16 4.76
CA LEU A 179 7.08 35.32 5.28
C LEU A 179 8.30 35.32 4.36
N SER A 180 9.48 35.07 4.93
CA SER A 180 10.69 34.88 4.14
C SER A 180 10.62 33.60 3.30
N GLU A 181 11.38 33.55 2.21
CA GLU A 181 11.46 32.36 1.36
C GLU A 181 11.89 31.10 2.13
N ALA A 182 12.80 31.25 3.10
CA ALA A 182 13.23 30.16 3.97
C ALA A 182 12.10 29.64 4.87
N GLU A 183 11.24 30.52 5.39
CA GLU A 183 10.06 30.13 6.18
C GLU A 183 9.03 29.42 5.30
N ARG A 184 8.76 29.91 4.08
CA ARG A 184 7.85 29.27 3.14
C ARG A 184 8.35 27.90 2.68
N GLU A 185 9.62 27.77 2.34
CA GLU A 185 10.20 26.47 1.97
C GLU A 185 10.15 25.48 3.14
N LYS A 186 10.35 25.94 4.38
CA LYS A 186 10.18 25.09 5.56
C LYS A 186 8.75 24.54 5.66
N ILE A 187 7.72 25.38 5.45
CA ILE A 187 6.31 24.95 5.48
C ILE A 187 6.04 23.93 4.36
N ARG A 188 6.47 24.24 3.13
CA ARG A 188 6.32 23.32 1.98
C ARG A 188 7.02 21.98 2.23
N GLY A 189 8.26 22.02 2.69
CA GLY A 189 9.04 20.83 2.99
C GLY A 189 8.40 19.96 4.06
N THR A 190 7.87 20.58 5.13
CA THR A 190 7.20 19.86 6.21
C THR A 190 5.90 19.21 5.74
N ARG A 191 5.07 19.92 4.96
CA ARG A 191 3.82 19.38 4.40
C ARG A 191 4.07 18.24 3.42
N ARG A 192 5.05 18.40 2.53
CA ARG A 192 5.46 17.37 1.58
C ARG A 192 5.93 16.10 2.29
N LYS A 193 6.77 16.23 3.32
CA LYS A 193 7.23 15.11 4.14
C LYS A 193 6.06 14.39 4.82
N HIS A 194 5.20 15.16 5.48
CA HIS A 194 4.03 14.62 6.17
C HIS A 194 3.11 13.86 5.22
N ARG A 195 2.79 14.44 4.06
CA ARG A 195 1.98 13.79 3.02
C ARG A 195 2.57 12.46 2.56
N ALA A 196 3.85 12.42 2.21
CA ALA A 196 4.51 11.19 1.81
C ALA A 196 4.43 10.12 2.92
N SER A 197 4.60 10.54 4.17
CA SER A 197 4.55 9.65 5.34
C SER A 197 3.13 9.12 5.57
N VAL A 198 2.10 9.97 5.55
CA VAL A 198 0.70 9.57 5.72
C VAL A 198 0.27 8.58 4.64
N VAL A 199 0.60 8.82 3.37
CA VAL A 199 0.28 7.88 2.28
C VAL A 199 0.98 6.54 2.50
N LEU A 200 2.29 6.54 2.80
CA LEU A 200 3.01 5.30 3.09
C LEU A 200 2.38 4.53 4.26
N ILE A 201 2.07 5.22 5.35
CA ILE A 201 1.48 4.61 6.55
C ILE A 201 0.08 4.06 6.26
N HIS A 202 -0.72 4.77 5.48
CA HIS A 202 -2.06 4.34 5.05
C HIS A 202 -1.99 3.03 4.26
N GLU A 203 -1.14 2.98 3.23
CA GLU A 203 -1.00 1.78 2.40
C GLU A 203 -0.41 0.60 3.18
N LEU A 204 0.60 0.84 4.03
CA LEU A 204 1.10 -0.19 4.96
C LEU A 204 -0.02 -0.68 5.90
N GLY A 205 -0.90 0.22 6.34
CA GLY A 205 -2.08 -0.13 7.13
C GLY A 205 -2.98 -1.11 6.38
N HIS A 206 -3.30 -0.84 5.12
CA HIS A 206 -4.08 -1.76 4.28
C HIS A 206 -3.41 -3.11 4.11
N THR A 207 -2.09 -3.15 3.89
CA THR A 207 -1.36 -4.43 3.83
C THR A 207 -1.42 -5.24 5.13
N LEU A 208 -1.74 -4.61 6.26
CA LEU A 208 -1.94 -5.27 7.55
C LEU A 208 -3.42 -5.44 7.93
N GLY A 209 -4.35 -5.07 7.04
CA GLY A 209 -5.80 -5.26 7.22
C GLY A 209 -6.55 -4.08 7.85
N ALA A 210 -5.92 -2.90 7.93
CA ALA A 210 -6.64 -1.69 8.31
C ALA A 210 -7.69 -1.32 7.25
N MET A 211 -8.82 -0.78 7.72
CA MET A 211 -9.96 -0.31 6.94
C MET A 211 -10.08 1.21 7.03
N HIS A 212 -10.81 1.86 6.13
CA HIS A 212 -10.99 3.30 6.24
C HIS A 212 -11.73 3.71 7.50
N ASP A 213 -11.35 4.88 8.02
CA ASP A 213 -12.01 5.58 9.11
C ASP A 213 -12.68 6.87 8.61
N ASN A 214 -13.78 7.26 9.24
CA ASN A 214 -14.45 8.55 9.01
C ASN A 214 -13.98 9.67 9.96
N VAL A 215 -12.97 9.43 10.80
CA VAL A 215 -12.44 10.46 11.73
C VAL A 215 -11.45 11.37 11.02
N ASP A 216 -11.53 12.66 11.32
CA ASP A 216 -10.66 13.70 10.75
C ASP A 216 -9.17 13.57 11.14
N VAL A 217 -8.85 12.94 12.26
CA VAL A 217 -7.44 12.75 12.68
C VAL A 217 -6.86 11.39 12.28
N SER A 218 -7.69 10.46 11.80
CA SER A 218 -7.22 9.10 11.47
C SER A 218 -6.41 9.09 10.18
N ILE A 219 -5.25 8.43 10.20
CA ILE A 219 -4.45 8.16 8.99
C ILE A 219 -5.20 7.28 8.00
N MET A 220 -6.15 6.46 8.46
CA MET A 220 -6.98 5.64 7.57
C MET A 220 -8.16 6.41 6.95
N ASN A 221 -8.23 7.73 7.07
CA ASN A 221 -9.17 8.49 6.28
C ASN A 221 -8.79 8.45 4.79
N PRO A 222 -9.74 8.25 3.86
CA PRO A 222 -9.44 8.14 2.43
C PRO A 222 -8.97 9.45 1.79
N ASN A 223 -9.04 10.58 2.51
CA ASN A 223 -8.54 11.88 2.05
C ASN A 223 -7.40 12.37 2.95
N TYR A 224 -6.28 12.72 2.34
CA TYR A 224 -5.17 13.38 3.00
C TYR A 224 -5.59 14.73 3.59
N ALA A 225 -5.13 15.00 4.81
CA ALA A 225 -5.19 16.30 5.46
C ALA A 225 -3.94 16.47 6.35
N PRO A 226 -3.53 17.71 6.69
CA PRO A 226 -2.41 17.93 7.60
C PRO A 226 -2.68 17.46 9.04
N GLU A 227 -3.93 17.20 9.42
CA GLU A 227 -4.34 16.75 10.76
C GLU A 227 -4.22 15.22 10.98
N ARG A 228 -3.96 14.45 9.92
CA ARG A 228 -3.87 12.98 9.96
C ARG A 228 -2.65 12.56 10.79
N ALA A 229 -2.85 11.87 11.90
CA ALA A 229 -1.78 11.68 12.88
C ALA A 229 -1.65 10.26 13.45
N SER A 230 -2.73 9.48 13.53
CA SER A 230 -2.69 8.16 14.17
C SER A 230 -3.72 7.18 13.60
N PHE A 231 -3.66 5.91 14.02
CA PHE A 231 -4.65 4.89 13.69
C PHE A 231 -5.82 4.87 14.69
N GLY A 232 -7.02 4.52 14.23
CA GLY A 232 -8.12 4.15 15.13
C GLY A 232 -7.83 2.84 15.91
N PRO A 233 -8.37 2.66 17.13
CA PRO A 233 -8.11 1.49 17.96
C PRO A 233 -8.62 0.18 17.34
N GLU A 234 -9.68 0.22 16.53
CA GLU A 234 -10.18 -0.91 15.76
C GLU A 234 -9.13 -1.40 14.76
N ASN A 235 -8.56 -0.46 14.01
CA ASN A 235 -7.51 -0.70 13.03
C ASN A 235 -6.21 -1.22 13.69
N VAL A 236 -5.81 -0.67 14.84
CA VAL A 236 -4.68 -1.21 15.62
C VAL A 236 -4.90 -2.68 15.97
N GLY A 237 -6.10 -3.03 16.48
CA GLY A 237 -6.41 -4.41 16.84
C GLY A 237 -6.41 -5.37 15.63
N MET A 238 -6.93 -4.92 14.48
CA MET A 238 -6.88 -5.70 13.23
C MET A 238 -5.43 -5.98 12.81
N MET A 239 -4.61 -4.94 12.76
CA MET A 239 -3.21 -5.08 12.34
C MET A 239 -2.40 -5.93 13.32
N GLN A 240 -2.64 -5.84 14.63
CA GLN A 240 -2.00 -6.69 15.64
C GLN A 240 -2.31 -8.18 15.44
N ILE A 241 -3.52 -8.53 14.98
CA ILE A 241 -3.84 -9.93 14.61
C ILE A 241 -2.98 -10.34 13.42
N THR A 242 -3.01 -9.57 12.33
CA THR A 242 -2.22 -9.87 11.11
C THR A 242 -0.74 -10.03 11.41
N VAL A 243 -0.15 -9.12 12.20
CA VAL A 243 1.27 -9.17 12.59
C VAL A 243 1.60 -10.44 13.37
N ARG A 244 0.73 -10.87 14.32
CA ARG A 244 0.94 -12.10 15.07
C ARG A 244 0.95 -13.35 14.18
N HIS A 245 0.02 -13.45 13.22
CA HIS A 245 0.01 -14.57 12.28
C HIS A 245 1.23 -14.56 11.34
N ARG A 246 1.65 -13.36 10.88
CA ARG A 246 2.87 -13.22 10.05
C ARG A 246 4.13 -13.63 10.82
N ALA A 247 4.25 -13.22 12.08
CA ALA A 247 5.36 -13.56 12.96
C ALA A 247 5.51 -15.08 13.19
N ALA A 248 4.40 -15.81 13.18
CA ALA A 248 4.40 -17.27 13.30
C ALA A 248 4.95 -17.99 12.04
N GLY A 249 5.27 -17.26 10.97
CA GLY A 249 5.73 -17.82 9.69
C GLY A 249 4.59 -18.38 8.84
N GLU A 250 3.34 -18.14 9.24
CA GLU A 250 2.15 -18.77 8.69
C GLU A 250 1.35 -17.77 7.83
N TRP A 251 1.95 -17.28 6.75
CA TRP A 251 1.24 -16.44 5.75
C TRP A 251 0.02 -17.14 5.12
N THR A 252 -0.03 -18.46 5.23
CA THR A 252 -1.16 -19.31 4.83
C THR A 252 -1.95 -19.83 6.04
N ASN A 253 -1.88 -19.17 7.20
CA ASN A 253 -2.59 -19.61 8.38
C ASN A 253 -4.10 -19.63 8.11
N LYS A 254 -4.67 -20.83 8.13
CA LYS A 254 -6.11 -21.08 8.07
C LYS A 254 -6.91 -20.34 9.16
N ASP A 255 -6.25 -19.97 10.25
CA ASP A 255 -6.85 -19.31 11.40
C ASP A 255 -6.85 -17.77 11.27
N LEU A 256 -6.04 -17.18 10.37
CA LEU A 256 -6.02 -15.72 10.18
C LEU A 256 -7.41 -15.17 9.81
N PRO A 257 -8.11 -15.69 8.78
CA PRO A 257 -9.46 -15.19 8.46
C PRO A 257 -10.43 -15.36 9.61
N LYS A 258 -10.34 -16.46 10.36
CA LYS A 258 -11.19 -16.74 11.52
C LYS A 258 -10.98 -15.71 12.63
N ASP A 259 -9.74 -15.43 13.00
CA ASP A 259 -9.40 -14.51 14.09
C ASP A 259 -9.72 -13.05 13.72
N LEU A 260 -9.51 -12.67 12.45
CA LEU A 260 -9.94 -11.37 11.94
C LEU A 260 -11.47 -11.23 11.90
N LEU A 261 -12.21 -12.26 11.46
CA LEU A 261 -13.68 -12.25 11.51
C LEU A 261 -14.20 -12.08 12.94
N ALA A 262 -13.62 -12.81 13.90
CA ALA A 262 -13.95 -12.66 15.32
C ALA A 262 -13.67 -11.23 15.83
N ARG A 263 -12.61 -10.58 15.34
CA ARG A 263 -12.34 -9.18 15.65
C ARG A 263 -13.38 -8.24 15.03
N LEU A 264 -13.77 -8.45 13.78
CA LEU A 264 -14.82 -7.65 13.13
C LEU A 264 -16.15 -7.72 13.88
N ASP A 265 -16.47 -8.85 14.52
CA ASP A 265 -17.69 -9.00 15.34
C ASP A 265 -17.68 -8.17 16.62
N THR A 266 -16.51 -7.69 17.06
CA THR A 266 -16.38 -6.77 18.21
C THR A 266 -16.53 -5.30 17.82
N ILE A 267 -16.58 -4.98 16.52
CA ILE A 267 -16.72 -3.60 16.04
C ILE A 267 -18.19 -3.18 16.15
N GLY A 268 -18.48 -2.30 17.10
CA GLY A 268 -19.82 -1.82 17.38
C GLY A 268 -20.32 -0.77 16.38
N PRO A 269 -21.63 -0.45 16.41
CA PRO A 269 -22.25 0.53 15.51
C PRO A 269 -21.75 1.97 15.72
N SER A 270 -21.09 2.26 16.83
CA SER A 270 -20.47 3.56 17.12
C SER A 270 -19.01 3.67 16.65
N SER A 271 -18.48 2.66 15.97
CA SER A 271 -17.11 2.68 15.45
C SER A 271 -16.93 3.74 14.37
N SER A 272 -15.69 4.23 14.23
CA SER A 272 -15.30 5.14 13.16
C SER A 272 -15.05 4.45 11.82
N VAL A 273 -14.94 3.12 11.81
CA VAL A 273 -14.69 2.37 10.59
C VAL A 273 -15.83 2.58 9.61
N VAL A 274 -15.50 2.85 8.35
CA VAL A 274 -16.48 3.06 7.28
C VAL A 274 -17.34 1.79 7.12
N PRO A 275 -18.69 1.88 7.20
CA PRO A 275 -19.55 0.68 7.15
C PRO A 275 -19.41 -0.16 5.86
N ALA A 276 -19.15 0.51 4.72
CA ALA A 276 -18.93 -0.17 3.45
C ALA A 276 -17.65 -1.01 3.47
N ASP A 277 -16.56 -0.47 4.01
CA ASP A 277 -15.29 -1.18 4.18
C ASP A 277 -15.41 -2.35 5.15
N LEU A 278 -16.12 -2.16 6.26
CA LEU A 278 -16.38 -3.24 7.22
C LEU A 278 -17.10 -4.42 6.58
N LYS A 279 -18.11 -4.12 5.74
CA LYS A 279 -18.85 -5.13 4.98
C LYS A 279 -17.92 -5.82 3.96
N TYR A 280 -17.18 -5.04 3.17
CA TYR A 280 -16.25 -5.57 2.16
C TYR A 280 -15.20 -6.48 2.79
N MET A 281 -14.57 -6.05 3.90
CA MET A 281 -13.56 -6.82 4.61
C MET A 281 -14.13 -8.15 5.13
N ARG A 282 -15.35 -8.13 5.66
CA ARG A 282 -16.04 -9.36 6.10
C ARG A 282 -16.28 -10.33 4.95
N GLU A 283 -16.79 -9.84 3.81
CA GLU A 283 -17.02 -10.67 2.62
C GLU A 283 -15.71 -11.24 2.07
N PHE A 284 -14.65 -10.42 2.02
CA PHE A 284 -13.32 -10.85 1.62
C PHE A 284 -12.77 -11.97 2.52
N LEU A 285 -12.87 -11.82 3.85
CA LEU A 285 -12.36 -12.82 4.79
C LEU A 285 -13.16 -14.12 4.76
N VAL A 286 -14.48 -14.06 4.57
CA VAL A 286 -15.32 -15.25 4.38
C VAL A 286 -14.91 -15.99 3.10
N ALA A 287 -14.71 -15.27 2.00
CA ALA A 287 -14.26 -15.86 0.74
C ALA A 287 -12.86 -16.49 0.88
N LEU A 288 -11.93 -15.81 1.55
CA LEU A 288 -10.59 -16.31 1.82
C LEU A 288 -10.61 -17.58 2.67
N GLN A 289 -11.43 -17.61 3.73
CA GLN A 289 -11.61 -18.79 4.57
C GLN A 289 -12.18 -19.97 3.77
N ALA A 290 -13.17 -19.72 2.90
CA ALA A 290 -13.76 -20.75 2.05
C ALA A 290 -12.74 -21.32 1.05
N GLN A 291 -11.93 -20.47 0.42
CA GLN A 291 -10.85 -20.88 -0.48
C GLN A 291 -9.80 -21.74 0.24
N GLN A 292 -9.37 -21.33 1.44
CA GLN A 292 -8.43 -22.10 2.25
C GLN A 292 -9.00 -23.46 2.67
N THR A 293 -10.28 -23.52 3.02
CA THR A 293 -10.97 -24.77 3.38
C THR A 293 -11.09 -25.70 2.18
N ALA A 294 -11.41 -25.17 0.99
CA ALA A 294 -11.47 -25.93 -0.25
C ALA A 294 -10.09 -26.45 -0.69
N ALA A 295 -9.02 -25.67 -0.49
CA ALA A 295 -7.65 -26.11 -0.75
C ALA A 295 -7.19 -27.20 0.22
N ALA A 296 -7.62 -27.16 1.49
CA ALA A 296 -7.30 -28.17 2.48
C ALA A 296 -8.09 -29.48 2.29
N ASN A 297 -9.31 -29.38 1.77
CA ASN A 297 -10.18 -30.51 1.44
C ASN A 297 -10.53 -30.47 -0.05
N PRO A 298 -9.57 -30.80 -0.94
CA PRO A 298 -9.88 -30.89 -2.36
C PRO A 298 -11.01 -31.90 -2.55
N PRO A 299 -12.02 -31.61 -3.41
CA PRO A 299 -13.09 -32.55 -3.67
C PRO A 299 -12.49 -33.90 -4.10
N PRO A 300 -13.12 -35.04 -3.72
CA PRO A 300 -12.61 -36.34 -4.08
C PRO A 300 -12.41 -36.39 -5.59
N ALA A 301 -11.21 -36.77 -6.00
CA ALA A 301 -10.73 -36.66 -7.37
C ALA A 301 -11.62 -37.33 -8.44
N THR A 302 -12.56 -38.17 -8.01
CA THR A 302 -13.58 -38.81 -8.84
C THR A 302 -14.56 -37.85 -9.50
N GLU A 303 -14.78 -36.64 -8.95
CA GLU A 303 -15.79 -35.71 -9.49
C GLU A 303 -15.30 -34.93 -10.71
N ASN A 304 -13.98 -34.78 -10.89
CA ASN A 304 -13.36 -33.97 -11.95
C ASN A 304 -12.56 -34.79 -12.99
N VAL A 305 -12.72 -36.11 -13.05
CA VAL A 305 -12.08 -36.94 -14.10
C VAL A 305 -12.87 -36.83 -15.42
N PRO A 306 -12.24 -36.36 -16.52
CA PRO A 306 -12.90 -36.30 -17.83
C PRO A 306 -13.44 -37.66 -18.29
N ALA A 307 -14.52 -37.64 -19.09
CA ALA A 307 -15.23 -38.85 -19.46
C ALA A 307 -14.36 -39.86 -20.23
N ASP A 308 -13.46 -39.39 -21.09
CA ASP A 308 -12.49 -40.20 -21.84
C ASP A 308 -11.42 -40.83 -20.93
N VAL A 309 -11.11 -40.20 -19.80
CA VAL A 309 -10.23 -40.76 -18.76
C VAL A 309 -10.98 -41.77 -17.88
N ARG A 310 -12.28 -41.56 -17.60
CA ARG A 310 -13.08 -42.51 -16.80
C ARG A 310 -13.15 -43.91 -17.41
N GLY A 311 -13.05 -44.03 -18.73
CA GLY A 311 -13.02 -45.31 -19.46
C GLY A 311 -11.71 -46.09 -19.35
N LEU A 312 -10.64 -45.50 -18.79
CA LEU A 312 -9.31 -46.12 -18.70
C LEU A 312 -9.17 -47.08 -17.52
N PRO A 313 -8.14 -47.95 -17.50
CA PRO A 313 -7.82 -48.78 -16.34
C PRO A 313 -7.67 -47.97 -15.05
N ALA A 314 -8.01 -48.57 -13.91
CA ALA A 314 -7.98 -47.88 -12.62
C ALA A 314 -6.61 -47.27 -12.28
N GLY A 315 -5.52 -47.93 -12.67
CA GLY A 315 -4.15 -47.42 -12.49
C GLY A 315 -3.90 -46.12 -13.28
N ASP A 316 -4.32 -46.06 -14.54
CA ASP A 316 -4.16 -44.86 -15.38
C ASP A 316 -5.04 -43.71 -14.90
N ARG A 317 -6.25 -44.00 -14.42
CA ARG A 317 -7.12 -42.99 -13.80
C ARG A 317 -6.50 -42.40 -12.54
N ALA A 318 -5.95 -43.24 -11.67
CA ALA A 318 -5.24 -42.79 -10.47
C ALA A 318 -4.02 -41.94 -10.85
N LEU A 319 -3.25 -42.38 -11.86
CA LEU A 319 -2.07 -41.66 -12.32
C LEU A 319 -2.43 -40.31 -12.94
N TYR A 320 -3.54 -40.21 -13.68
CA TYR A 320 -4.07 -38.93 -14.19
C TYR A 320 -4.42 -37.98 -13.06
N VAL A 321 -5.17 -38.46 -12.07
CA VAL A 321 -5.56 -37.67 -10.89
C VAL A 321 -4.34 -37.15 -10.13
N GLU A 322 -3.37 -38.03 -9.83
CA GLU A 322 -2.16 -37.65 -9.09
C GLU A 322 -1.31 -36.64 -9.87
N THR A 323 -1.18 -36.83 -11.19
CA THR A 323 -0.46 -35.92 -12.08
C THR A 323 -1.14 -34.56 -12.14
N LYS A 324 -2.46 -34.52 -12.31
CA LYS A 324 -3.25 -33.28 -12.34
C LYS A 324 -3.17 -32.53 -11.02
N ALA A 325 -3.23 -33.24 -9.89
CA ALA A 325 -3.10 -32.64 -8.56
C ALA A 325 -1.71 -32.03 -8.31
N LEU A 326 -0.64 -32.66 -8.81
CA LEU A 326 0.71 -32.06 -8.77
C LEU A 326 0.79 -30.79 -9.62
N PHE A 327 0.20 -30.82 -10.82
CA PHE A 327 0.16 -29.66 -11.72
C PHE A 327 -0.63 -28.49 -11.10
N ASP A 328 -1.81 -28.75 -10.52
CA ASP A 328 -2.66 -27.72 -9.91
C ASP A 328 -2.02 -27.03 -8.71
N ARG A 329 -1.02 -27.67 -8.08
CA ARG A 329 -0.18 -27.07 -7.02
C ARG A 329 1.04 -26.32 -7.54
N GLY A 330 1.19 -26.19 -8.86
CA GLY A 330 2.36 -25.57 -9.50
C GLY A 330 3.62 -26.43 -9.50
N GLU A 331 3.52 -27.73 -9.15
CA GLU A 331 4.67 -28.64 -9.08
C GLU A 331 4.97 -29.30 -10.45
N SER A 332 5.13 -28.49 -11.50
CA SER A 332 5.17 -28.94 -12.90
C SER A 332 6.23 -30.00 -13.21
N GLU A 333 7.44 -29.91 -12.64
CA GLU A 333 8.50 -30.92 -12.83
C GLU A 333 8.13 -32.29 -12.21
N LYS A 334 7.49 -32.28 -11.04
CA LYS A 334 7.02 -33.51 -10.40
C LYS A 334 5.83 -34.09 -11.14
N ALA A 335 4.91 -33.25 -11.59
CA ALA A 335 3.80 -33.65 -12.44
C ALA A 335 4.30 -34.31 -13.73
N TRP A 336 5.32 -33.75 -14.37
CA TRP A 336 5.93 -34.31 -15.58
C TRP A 336 6.50 -35.70 -15.35
N THR A 337 7.32 -35.85 -14.30
CA THR A 337 7.95 -37.12 -13.95
C THR A 337 6.90 -38.18 -13.61
N LYS A 338 5.87 -37.81 -12.85
CA LYS A 338 4.78 -38.71 -12.46
C LYS A 338 3.92 -39.14 -13.65
N GLY A 339 3.60 -38.21 -14.55
CA GLY A 339 2.73 -38.41 -15.70
C GLY A 339 3.40 -39.09 -16.90
N ALA A 340 4.72 -39.25 -16.93
CA ALA A 340 5.45 -39.72 -18.11
C ALA A 340 4.92 -41.04 -18.70
N ALA A 341 4.65 -42.04 -17.84
CA ALA A 341 4.08 -43.32 -18.25
C ALA A 341 2.64 -43.18 -18.77
N LEU A 342 1.84 -42.30 -18.13
CA LEU A 342 0.47 -42.01 -18.55
C LEU A 342 0.43 -41.40 -19.95
N PHE A 343 1.27 -40.39 -20.18
CA PHE A 343 1.34 -39.65 -21.46
C PHE A 343 1.73 -40.54 -22.62
N THR A 344 2.68 -41.46 -22.38
CA THR A 344 3.19 -42.40 -23.39
C THR A 344 2.21 -43.54 -23.63
N GLY A 345 1.59 -44.07 -22.57
CA GLY A 345 0.65 -45.19 -22.64
C GLY A 345 -0.71 -44.85 -23.26
N ASN A 346 -1.09 -43.57 -23.27
CA ASN A 346 -2.42 -43.12 -23.71
C ASN A 346 -2.34 -42.02 -24.79
N PRO A 347 -1.71 -42.26 -25.95
CA PRO A 347 -1.48 -41.25 -26.99
C PRO A 347 -2.77 -40.75 -27.66
N SER A 348 -3.85 -41.54 -27.61
CA SER A 348 -5.14 -41.22 -28.24
C SER A 348 -6.16 -40.59 -27.30
N VAL A 349 -5.87 -40.46 -26.01
CA VAL A 349 -6.80 -39.91 -25.02
C VAL A 349 -6.60 -38.41 -24.93
N TYR A 350 -7.62 -37.66 -25.38
CA TYR A 350 -7.55 -36.20 -25.49
C TYR A 350 -7.15 -35.54 -24.18
N SER A 351 -7.86 -35.84 -23.08
CA SER A 351 -7.59 -35.19 -21.80
C SER A 351 -6.22 -35.53 -21.20
N ILE A 352 -5.62 -36.68 -21.55
CA ILE A 352 -4.25 -37.01 -21.13
C ILE A 352 -3.23 -36.20 -21.92
N GLN A 353 -3.41 -36.05 -23.24
CA GLN A 353 -2.49 -35.26 -24.07
C GLN A 353 -2.65 -33.75 -23.82
N ASP A 354 -3.85 -33.30 -23.47
CA ASP A 354 -4.09 -31.93 -23.00
C ASP A 354 -3.34 -31.66 -21.69
N LEU A 355 -3.44 -32.56 -20.71
CA LEU A 355 -2.67 -32.47 -19.46
C LEU A 355 -1.15 -32.50 -19.73
N ARG A 356 -0.67 -33.34 -20.66
CA ARG A 356 0.74 -33.36 -21.07
C ARG A 356 1.20 -31.99 -21.56
N CYS A 357 0.44 -31.36 -22.46
CA CYS A 357 0.74 -30.03 -22.97
C CYS A 357 0.74 -28.97 -21.86
N GLN A 358 -0.27 -28.98 -20.99
CA GLN A 358 -0.36 -28.05 -19.85
C GLN A 358 0.85 -28.19 -18.91
N VAL A 359 1.21 -29.42 -18.54
CA VAL A 359 2.38 -29.66 -17.69
C VAL A 359 3.67 -29.22 -18.39
N ALA A 360 3.85 -29.52 -19.68
CA ALA A 360 5.03 -29.07 -20.43
C ALA A 360 5.16 -27.54 -20.47
N MET A 361 4.05 -26.82 -20.69
CA MET A 361 4.01 -25.35 -20.64
C MET A 361 4.30 -24.82 -19.23
N GLY A 362 3.77 -25.48 -18.20
CA GLY A 362 3.99 -25.12 -16.80
C GLY A 362 5.42 -25.31 -16.30
N ARG A 363 6.31 -25.95 -17.08
CA ARG A 363 7.75 -26.08 -16.79
C ARG A 363 8.59 -24.88 -17.26
N GLY A 364 7.99 -23.91 -17.96
CA GLY A 364 8.70 -22.72 -18.42
C GLY A 364 9.71 -23.00 -19.54
N LEU A 365 9.52 -24.08 -20.30
CA LEU A 365 10.39 -24.44 -21.43
C LEU A 365 10.29 -23.43 -22.58
N ALA A 366 11.34 -23.31 -23.39
CA ALA A 366 11.30 -22.49 -24.59
C ALA A 366 10.23 -23.03 -25.57
N TYR A 367 9.62 -22.15 -26.37
CA TYR A 367 8.55 -22.54 -27.31
C TYR A 367 8.95 -23.70 -28.25
N THR A 368 10.21 -23.72 -28.69
CA THR A 368 10.74 -24.79 -29.56
C THR A 368 10.77 -26.15 -28.86
N GLU A 369 10.86 -26.18 -27.53
CA GLU A 369 10.93 -27.38 -26.71
C GLU A 369 9.55 -27.82 -26.22
N SER A 370 8.62 -26.89 -25.96
CA SER A 370 7.26 -27.23 -25.53
C SER A 370 6.34 -27.62 -26.69
N ARG A 371 6.58 -27.10 -27.90
CA ARG A 371 5.76 -27.38 -29.09
C ARG A 371 5.59 -28.88 -29.40
N PRO A 372 6.66 -29.72 -29.43
CA PRO A 372 6.51 -31.16 -29.68
C PRO A 372 5.61 -31.88 -28.66
N GLU A 373 5.60 -31.41 -27.41
CA GLU A 373 4.80 -32.00 -26.34
C GLU A 373 3.30 -31.69 -26.47
N CYS A 374 2.96 -30.57 -27.12
CA CYS A 374 1.59 -30.15 -27.39
C CYS A 374 1.05 -30.65 -28.74
N GLU A 375 1.89 -31.13 -29.65
CA GLU A 375 1.49 -31.61 -30.97
C GLU A 375 0.43 -32.73 -30.92
N PRO A 376 0.51 -33.74 -30.02
CA PRO A 376 -0.49 -34.80 -29.95
C PRO A 376 -1.92 -34.30 -29.67
N VAL A 377 -2.10 -33.36 -28.71
CA VAL A 377 -3.42 -32.80 -28.42
C VAL A 377 -3.95 -31.93 -29.57
N MET A 378 -3.06 -31.23 -30.27
CA MET A 378 -3.43 -30.46 -31.46
C MET A 378 -3.92 -31.36 -32.60
N GLN A 379 -3.34 -32.54 -32.78
CA GLN A 379 -3.82 -33.53 -33.77
C GLN A 379 -5.18 -34.12 -33.36
N LEU A 380 -5.34 -34.49 -32.10
CA LEU A 380 -6.60 -35.04 -31.57
C LEU A 380 -7.75 -34.03 -31.63
N SER A 381 -7.50 -32.74 -31.42
CA SER A 381 -8.52 -31.69 -31.54
C SER A 381 -9.01 -31.49 -32.98
N ARG A 382 -8.14 -31.70 -33.97
CA ARG A 382 -8.48 -31.58 -35.41
C ARG A 382 -9.28 -32.78 -35.92
N ALA A 383 -9.04 -33.97 -35.36
CA ALA A 383 -9.72 -35.21 -35.74
C ALA A 383 -11.16 -35.34 -35.18
N LYS A 384 -11.59 -34.43 -34.29
CA LYS A 384 -12.96 -34.37 -33.75
C LYS A 384 -13.91 -33.47 -34.57
N LYS A 385 -13.43 -32.86 -35.65
CA LYS A 385 -14.26 -32.21 -36.68
C LYS A 385 -14.51 -33.20 -37.81
#